data_AF-A0A2R6JPF3-F1
#
_entry.id   AF-A0A2R6JPF3-F1
#
_cell.length_a   1.000
_cell.length_b   1.000
_cell.length_c   1.000
_cell.angle_alpha   90.00
_cell.angle_beta   90.00
_cell.angle_gamma   90.00
#
_symmetry.space_group_name_H-M   'P 1'
#
loop_
_entity.id
_entity.type
_entity.pdbx_description
1 polymer ?
#
loop_
_entity_poly.entity_id
_entity_poly.type
_entity_poly.pdbx_seq_one_letter_code
_entity_poly.pdbx_strand_id
1 'polypeptide(L)'
;MSKSGPSRETVTRTGDRCTYTFEPDSDYFKPHCCGRSTKTEKRCVWHARVTDKPGELLAADRIAGRTVEPRDTRDRWIGQGGERLDGAFLRGATLVDVRLADCTLFEADLREANLQGTNLERTDMRGATATGASFRRARLSNATLKEVDLSEADLRGANLTDADLTGANLRGADLREANLSGADLKRADLRGATLQGADMPGTDLHRANLSGADLIEADLRGSRLRSANCENAFAMRADLSEAGLRGASLGGADLRKADLHEATLREADLSGADVSGADLTEADAREADLRDVEAERTRCNRAEFAGADLRGLRHYGASMEGAGIDDRTELGDRVPYDPEWSGSEDPQEDADSDGSGDPDGTADSEDGDAPGEATPDDESDHADGPGDPDAEGDEAAGAEAADAEAAGGAGTPDPEEVTDLRKAAESYRVRESLARDNGYPDLQIDAYLRRKDVRRRQYREDGRWLRWGRSVAANLVTRHGERPGRVVVAGLAVVLVSALLYPLGWARPAGGDPLVYPDDPAGIATTVAESLQFSLATFSTGVSSYQPVGPGNAVAAVEGVLGPLLFAVLVYVLARRATR
;
A
#
# COMPACT_ATOMS: atom_id res chain seq x y z
N MET A 1 -32.81 24.13 -4.75
CA MET A 1 -34.20 23.70 -5.02
C MET A 1 -34.26 22.20 -4.79
N SER A 2 -35.11 21.78 -3.85
CA SER A 2 -35.32 20.39 -3.43
C SER A 2 -35.64 19.51 -4.63
N LYS A 3 -34.79 18.50 -4.92
CA LYS A 3 -35.15 17.41 -5.84
C LYS A 3 -36.11 16.49 -5.10
N SER A 4 -37.27 16.33 -5.73
CA SER A 4 -38.48 15.64 -5.31
C SER A 4 -38.27 14.15 -5.05
N GLY A 5 -39.08 13.60 -4.14
CA GLY A 5 -38.99 12.26 -3.56
C GLY A 5 -39.34 11.08 -4.50
N PRO A 6 -39.49 9.87 -3.92
CA PRO A 6 -39.41 8.60 -4.62
C PRO A 6 -40.55 8.40 -5.62
N SER A 7 -40.20 7.73 -6.72
CA SER A 7 -41.06 7.27 -7.82
C SER A 7 -42.41 6.72 -7.34
N ARG A 8 -43.48 7.02 -8.10
CA ARG A 8 -44.86 6.71 -7.72
C ARG A 8 -45.09 5.19 -7.69
N GLU A 9 -45.10 4.63 -6.49
CA GLU A 9 -45.56 3.28 -6.19
C GLU A 9 -47.03 3.11 -6.60
N THR A 10 -47.32 2.31 -7.63
CA THR A 10 -48.70 1.97 -7.99
C THR A 10 -48.92 0.46 -7.80
N VAL A 11 -49.54 0.09 -6.68
CA VAL A 11 -49.90 -1.32 -6.37
C VAL A 11 -51.38 -1.51 -6.63
N THR A 12 -51.76 -2.08 -7.78
CA THR A 12 -53.16 -2.41 -8.08
C THR A 12 -53.33 -3.89 -8.34
N ARG A 13 -54.19 -4.56 -7.56
CA ARG A 13 -54.45 -6.01 -7.63
C ARG A 13 -55.13 -6.42 -8.96
N THR A 14 -54.60 -7.45 -9.61
CA THR A 14 -55.38 -8.33 -10.51
C THR A 14 -55.19 -9.79 -10.12
N GLY A 15 -56.12 -10.34 -9.33
CA GLY A 15 -56.13 -11.77 -8.92
C GLY A 15 -55.12 -12.14 -7.82
N ASP A 16 -54.55 -13.36 -7.91
CA ASP A 16 -53.59 -13.97 -6.98
C ASP A 16 -52.12 -13.71 -7.37
N ARG A 17 -51.89 -12.78 -8.30
CA ARG A 17 -50.58 -12.50 -8.88
C ARG A 17 -50.09 -11.12 -8.47
N CYS A 18 -48.81 -11.03 -8.18
CA CYS A 18 -48.10 -9.79 -7.89
C CYS A 18 -48.10 -8.92 -9.13
N THR A 19 -48.72 -7.75 -9.02
CA THR A 19 -48.82 -6.73 -10.07
C THR A 19 -47.83 -5.60 -9.90
N TYR A 20 -46.74 -5.83 -9.16
CA TYR A 20 -45.70 -4.82 -8.98
C TYR A 20 -45.20 -4.33 -10.34
N THR A 21 -45.57 -3.09 -10.67
CA THR A 21 -45.19 -2.38 -11.88
C THR A 21 -44.21 -1.29 -11.49
N PHE A 22 -43.04 -1.33 -12.10
CA PHE A 22 -42.03 -0.29 -11.98
C PHE A 22 -42.24 0.72 -13.11
N GLU A 23 -42.51 1.98 -12.78
CA GLU A 23 -42.41 3.09 -13.74
C GLU A 23 -40.98 3.62 -13.67
N PRO A 24 -40.12 3.40 -14.68
CA PRO A 24 -38.82 4.07 -14.74
C PRO A 24 -39.01 5.59 -14.85
N ASP A 25 -38.05 6.36 -14.35
CA ASP A 25 -37.93 7.80 -14.66
C ASP A 25 -37.42 8.05 -16.10
N SER A 26 -37.23 7.00 -16.91
CA SER A 26 -36.81 7.10 -18.31
C SER A 26 -37.92 6.65 -19.26
N ASP A 27 -38.16 7.44 -20.31
CA ASP A 27 -39.16 7.18 -21.36
C ASP A 27 -38.98 5.85 -22.13
N TYR A 28 -37.97 5.05 -21.78
CA TYR A 28 -37.56 3.84 -22.49
C TYR A 28 -38.03 2.51 -21.88
N PHE A 29 -38.54 2.45 -20.63
CA PHE A 29 -39.09 1.19 -20.10
C PHE A 29 -40.61 1.27 -19.87
N LYS A 30 -41.32 0.25 -20.38
CA LYS A 30 -42.74 0.08 -20.07
C LYS A 30 -42.89 -0.49 -18.66
N PRO A 31 -43.98 -0.19 -17.95
CA PRO A 31 -44.25 -0.83 -16.66
C PRO A 31 -44.46 -2.32 -16.84
N HIS A 32 -43.51 -3.12 -16.36
CA HIS A 32 -43.58 -4.58 -16.40
C HIS A 32 -44.00 -5.13 -15.04
N CYS A 33 -44.87 -6.14 -15.05
CA CYS A 33 -45.45 -6.79 -13.88
C CYS A 33 -44.60 -8.01 -13.42
N CYS A 34 -44.39 -8.20 -12.11
CA CYS A 34 -43.67 -9.36 -11.55
C CYS A 34 -44.35 -10.72 -11.82
N GLY A 35 -45.69 -10.76 -11.90
CA GLY A 35 -46.46 -11.93 -12.35
C GLY A 35 -46.40 -13.18 -11.44
N ARG A 36 -45.75 -13.14 -10.27
CA ARG A 36 -45.64 -14.29 -9.33
C ARG A 36 -46.88 -14.43 -8.43
N SER A 37 -47.19 -15.64 -7.95
CA SER A 37 -48.22 -15.82 -6.92
C SER A 37 -47.80 -15.18 -5.59
N THR A 38 -48.73 -14.47 -4.94
CA THR A 38 -48.46 -13.80 -3.65
C THR A 38 -48.50 -14.83 -2.50
N LYS A 39 -47.41 -15.03 -1.75
CA LYS A 39 -47.39 -15.90 -0.55
C LYS A 39 -47.99 -15.22 0.69
N THR A 40 -47.99 -13.89 0.75
CA THR A 40 -48.65 -13.10 1.79
C THR A 40 -49.67 -12.19 1.14
N GLU A 41 -50.77 -11.89 1.84
CA GLU A 41 -52.01 -11.29 1.31
C GLU A 41 -51.86 -9.91 0.63
N LYS A 42 -50.64 -9.34 0.55
CA LYS A 42 -50.40 -7.97 0.07
C LYS A 42 -49.24 -7.78 -0.93
N ARG A 43 -48.21 -8.65 -0.97
CA ARG A 43 -47.04 -8.52 -1.88
C ARG A 43 -46.40 -9.88 -2.23
N CYS A 44 -45.60 -9.94 -3.31
CA CYS A 44 -44.72 -11.09 -3.55
C CYS A 44 -43.66 -11.18 -2.42
N VAL A 45 -43.20 -12.39 -2.08
CA VAL A 45 -42.18 -12.61 -1.03
C VAL A 45 -40.88 -11.83 -1.27
N TRP A 46 -40.55 -11.54 -2.53
CA TRP A 46 -39.38 -10.76 -2.92
C TRP A 46 -39.57 -9.24 -2.76
N HIS A 47 -40.82 -8.76 -2.78
CA HIS A 47 -41.20 -7.35 -2.62
C HIS A 47 -41.74 -7.02 -1.22
N ALA A 48 -41.80 -8.01 -0.33
CA ALA A 48 -42.10 -7.85 1.08
C ALA A 48 -40.83 -7.50 1.86
N ARG A 49 -40.94 -6.66 2.91
CA ARG A 49 -39.81 -6.38 3.81
C ARG A 49 -39.36 -7.69 4.45
N VAL A 50 -38.08 -7.81 4.78
CA VAL A 50 -37.53 -9.04 5.39
C VAL A 50 -38.29 -9.45 6.66
N THR A 51 -38.74 -8.49 7.47
CA THR A 51 -39.59 -8.73 8.66
C THR A 51 -40.93 -9.38 8.35
N ASP A 52 -41.42 -9.21 7.13
CA ASP A 52 -42.73 -9.66 6.68
C ASP A 52 -42.63 -10.98 5.89
N LYS A 53 -41.41 -11.53 5.74
CA LYS A 53 -41.15 -12.81 5.10
C LYS A 53 -41.32 -13.93 6.14
N PRO A 54 -42.00 -15.04 5.82
CA PRO A 54 -42.12 -16.17 6.74
C PRO A 54 -40.73 -16.70 7.12
N GLY A 55 -40.47 -16.84 8.42
CA GLY A 55 -39.13 -17.11 8.99
C GLY A 55 -38.43 -18.39 8.53
N GLU A 56 -39.11 -19.26 7.77
CA GLU A 56 -38.58 -20.53 7.24
C GLU A 56 -38.15 -20.45 5.75
N LEU A 57 -38.50 -19.39 5.01
CA LEU A 57 -38.43 -19.40 3.53
C LEU A 57 -37.14 -18.84 2.89
N LEU A 58 -36.16 -18.37 3.67
CA LEU A 58 -34.87 -17.93 3.14
C LEU A 58 -33.76 -18.99 3.28
N ALA A 59 -34.03 -20.11 3.95
CA ALA A 59 -32.99 -21.10 4.27
C ALA A 59 -32.89 -22.29 3.30
N ALA A 60 -33.85 -22.52 2.37
CA ALA A 60 -33.82 -23.78 1.59
C ALA A 60 -34.59 -23.83 0.25
N ASP A 61 -35.31 -22.78 -0.17
CA ASP A 61 -36.05 -22.85 -1.44
C ASP A 61 -35.14 -22.53 -2.63
N ARG A 62 -34.41 -23.57 -3.04
CA ARG A 62 -33.75 -23.79 -4.34
C ARG A 62 -34.30 -22.91 -5.47
N ILE A 63 -33.55 -21.88 -5.87
CA ILE A 63 -33.41 -21.49 -7.30
C ILE A 63 -32.47 -22.49 -7.98
N ALA A 64 -32.65 -23.78 -7.69
CA ALA A 64 -31.95 -24.86 -8.37
C ALA A 64 -32.96 -25.56 -9.28
N GLY A 65 -32.92 -25.21 -10.57
CA GLY A 65 -33.41 -26.10 -11.62
C GLY A 65 -34.70 -25.74 -12.34
N ARG A 66 -35.01 -24.46 -12.58
CA ARG A 66 -35.97 -24.10 -13.63
C ARG A 66 -35.43 -22.98 -14.51
N THR A 67 -34.98 -23.37 -15.70
CA THR A 67 -34.92 -22.49 -16.87
C THR A 67 -36.33 -21.92 -17.06
N VAL A 68 -36.49 -20.61 -16.87
CA VAL A 68 -37.72 -19.91 -17.21
C VAL A 68 -37.66 -19.67 -18.71
N GLU A 69 -38.48 -20.41 -19.47
CA GLU A 69 -38.58 -20.17 -20.91
C GLU A 69 -39.07 -18.73 -21.18
N PRO A 70 -38.41 -18.00 -22.10
CA PRO A 70 -38.74 -16.61 -22.37
C PRO A 70 -40.12 -16.55 -23.04
N ARG A 71 -41.11 -16.03 -22.31
CA ARG A 71 -42.43 -15.78 -22.88
C ARG A 71 -42.49 -14.36 -23.45
N ASP A 72 -42.41 -14.37 -24.77
CA ASP A 72 -42.88 -13.38 -25.74
C ASP A 72 -42.11 -12.05 -25.82
N THR A 73 -41.46 -11.94 -26.97
CA THR A 73 -40.46 -10.97 -27.40
C THR A 73 -41.04 -9.61 -27.74
N ARG A 74 -40.36 -8.53 -27.30
CA ARG A 74 -40.18 -7.29 -28.09
C ARG A 74 -39.09 -6.32 -27.59
N ASP A 75 -38.50 -6.54 -26.41
CA ASP A 75 -37.37 -5.74 -25.93
C ASP A 75 -36.06 -6.53 -26.07
N ARG A 76 -35.24 -6.08 -27.03
CA ARG A 76 -34.10 -6.80 -27.63
C ARG A 76 -32.86 -6.93 -26.72
N TRP A 77 -33.00 -6.73 -25.41
CA TRP A 77 -31.90 -6.79 -24.43
C TRP A 77 -32.12 -7.81 -23.29
N ILE A 78 -33.33 -8.38 -23.15
CA ILE A 78 -33.61 -9.42 -22.15
C ILE A 78 -33.77 -10.75 -22.88
N GLY A 79 -32.63 -11.27 -23.36
CA GLY A 79 -32.57 -12.43 -24.23
C GLY A 79 -32.11 -13.74 -23.59
N GLN A 80 -31.84 -13.80 -22.28
CA GLN A 80 -31.35 -15.03 -21.63
C GLN A 80 -32.09 -15.29 -20.30
N GLY A 81 -32.57 -16.51 -20.12
CA GLY A 81 -33.71 -16.88 -19.26
C GLY A 81 -33.54 -16.86 -17.74
N GLY A 82 -33.01 -15.78 -17.15
CA GLY A 82 -32.97 -15.56 -15.70
C GLY A 82 -34.26 -14.98 -15.10
N GLU A 83 -34.34 -14.97 -13.77
CA GLU A 83 -35.51 -14.48 -13.03
C GLU A 83 -35.57 -12.94 -12.99
N ARG A 84 -36.80 -12.39 -12.95
CA ARG A 84 -37.05 -10.96 -12.67
C ARG A 84 -37.19 -10.71 -11.17
N LEU A 85 -36.26 -9.94 -10.60
CA LEU A 85 -36.16 -9.55 -9.19
C LEU A 85 -36.03 -8.02 -9.02
N ASP A 86 -36.45 -7.25 -10.02
CA ASP A 86 -36.43 -5.78 -9.98
C ASP A 86 -37.19 -5.24 -8.76
N GLY A 87 -36.59 -4.27 -8.06
CA GLY A 87 -37.12 -3.67 -6.83
C GLY A 87 -37.24 -4.62 -5.64
N ALA A 88 -36.60 -5.80 -5.69
CA ALA A 88 -36.67 -6.75 -4.59
C ALA A 88 -36.02 -6.20 -3.32
N PHE A 89 -36.67 -6.43 -2.18
CA PHE A 89 -36.12 -6.10 -0.86
C PHE A 89 -35.31 -7.29 -0.36
N LEU A 90 -34.00 -7.24 -0.56
CA LEU A 90 -33.01 -8.27 -0.22
C LEU A 90 -32.00 -7.81 0.84
N ARG A 91 -32.26 -6.68 1.50
CA ARG A 91 -31.42 -6.14 2.57
C ARG A 91 -31.14 -7.19 3.65
N GLY A 92 -29.88 -7.42 3.97
CA GLY A 92 -29.45 -8.40 4.96
C GLY A 92 -29.78 -9.86 4.61
N ALA A 93 -30.21 -10.14 3.38
CA ALA A 93 -30.54 -11.50 2.96
C ALA A 93 -29.27 -12.33 2.78
N THR A 94 -29.34 -13.61 3.14
CA THR A 94 -28.28 -14.59 2.89
C THR A 94 -28.57 -15.33 1.60
N LEU A 95 -27.73 -15.12 0.59
CA LEU A 95 -27.83 -15.65 -0.78
C LEU A 95 -26.55 -16.39 -1.19
N VAL A 96 -25.85 -16.98 -0.22
CA VAL A 96 -24.56 -17.66 -0.39
C VAL A 96 -24.67 -18.84 -1.35
N ASP A 97 -23.75 -18.91 -2.32
CA ASP A 97 -23.66 -19.96 -3.34
C ASP A 97 -24.95 -20.16 -4.16
N VAL A 98 -25.83 -19.15 -4.21
CA VAL A 98 -27.05 -19.17 -5.02
C VAL A 98 -26.74 -18.88 -6.48
N ARG A 99 -27.52 -19.44 -7.40
CA ARG A 99 -27.48 -19.10 -8.83
C ARG A 99 -28.52 -18.04 -9.16
N LEU A 100 -28.03 -16.83 -9.44
CA LEU A 100 -28.79 -15.67 -9.92
C LEU A 100 -28.29 -15.20 -11.30
N ALA A 101 -27.48 -16.00 -12.00
CA ALA A 101 -27.06 -15.69 -13.36
C ALA A 101 -28.26 -15.35 -14.25
N ASP A 102 -28.07 -14.42 -15.19
CA ASP A 102 -29.10 -13.93 -16.12
C ASP A 102 -30.27 -13.17 -15.47
N CYS A 103 -30.29 -13.02 -14.14
CA CYS A 103 -31.39 -12.36 -13.45
C CYS A 103 -31.31 -10.84 -13.58
N THR A 104 -32.47 -10.20 -13.46
CA THR A 104 -32.57 -8.74 -13.33
C THR A 104 -32.86 -8.40 -11.86
N LEU A 105 -32.03 -7.55 -11.29
CA LEU A 105 -32.04 -7.00 -9.94
C LEU A 105 -32.07 -5.47 -10.01
N PHE A 106 -32.71 -4.93 -11.05
CA PHE A 106 -32.80 -3.50 -11.29
C PHE A 106 -33.43 -2.82 -10.06
N GLU A 107 -32.76 -1.81 -9.50
CA GLU A 107 -33.17 -1.11 -8.27
C GLU A 107 -33.47 -2.03 -7.06
N ALA A 108 -32.85 -3.23 -7.01
CA ALA A 108 -32.97 -4.09 -5.84
C ALA A 108 -32.25 -3.47 -4.62
N ASP A 109 -32.82 -3.64 -3.44
CA ASP A 109 -32.18 -3.28 -2.17
C ASP A 109 -31.41 -4.50 -1.63
N LEU A 110 -30.10 -4.50 -1.81
CA LEU A 110 -29.15 -5.55 -1.42
C LEU A 110 -28.23 -5.11 -0.27
N ARG A 111 -28.54 -3.99 0.41
CA ARG A 111 -27.70 -3.49 1.50
C ARG A 111 -27.41 -4.57 2.53
N GLU A 112 -26.17 -4.70 2.97
CA GLU A 112 -25.75 -5.69 3.97
C GLU A 112 -26.08 -7.15 3.60
N ALA A 113 -26.47 -7.45 2.36
CA ALA A 113 -26.78 -8.80 1.93
C ALA A 113 -25.50 -9.64 1.82
N ASN A 114 -25.60 -10.94 2.11
CA ASN A 114 -24.50 -11.88 1.94
C ASN A 114 -24.68 -12.67 0.65
N LEU A 115 -23.94 -12.26 -0.38
CA LEU A 115 -23.86 -12.84 -1.73
C LEU A 115 -22.53 -13.57 -1.95
N GLN A 116 -21.94 -14.13 -0.89
CA GLN A 116 -20.68 -14.86 -0.99
C GLN A 116 -20.82 -16.05 -1.95
N GLY A 117 -19.92 -16.16 -2.92
CA GLY A 117 -19.91 -17.28 -3.87
C GLY A 117 -21.11 -17.33 -4.84
N THR A 118 -22.04 -16.38 -4.74
CA THR A 118 -23.22 -16.32 -5.59
C THR A 118 -22.82 -16.17 -7.06
N ASN A 119 -23.49 -16.90 -7.95
CA ASN A 119 -23.37 -16.67 -9.37
C ASN A 119 -24.34 -15.56 -9.80
N LEU A 120 -23.79 -14.40 -10.14
CA LEU A 120 -24.45 -13.20 -10.66
C LEU A 120 -23.95 -12.86 -12.08
N GLU A 121 -23.43 -13.85 -12.81
CA GLU A 121 -22.97 -13.67 -14.20
C GLU A 121 -24.10 -13.11 -15.07
N ARG A 122 -23.79 -12.07 -15.85
CA ARG A 122 -24.74 -11.43 -16.79
C ARG A 122 -26.03 -10.94 -16.11
N THR A 123 -25.95 -10.57 -14.83
CA THR A 123 -27.06 -9.93 -14.13
C THR A 123 -27.14 -8.45 -14.46
N ASP A 124 -28.36 -7.92 -14.45
CA ASP A 124 -28.59 -6.47 -14.52
C ASP A 124 -28.96 -5.96 -13.14
N MET A 125 -28.09 -5.16 -12.54
CA MET A 125 -28.29 -4.60 -11.20
C MET A 125 -28.36 -3.08 -11.24
N ARG A 126 -28.60 -2.45 -12.40
CA ARG A 126 -28.62 -0.98 -12.52
C ARG A 126 -29.54 -0.35 -11.47
N GLY A 127 -29.06 0.71 -10.83
CA GLY A 127 -29.78 1.42 -9.77
C GLY A 127 -29.96 0.64 -8.46
N ALA A 128 -29.47 -0.60 -8.35
CA ALA A 128 -29.49 -1.33 -7.09
C ALA A 128 -28.66 -0.64 -6.00
N THR A 129 -29.02 -0.86 -4.75
CA THR A 129 -28.24 -0.40 -3.59
C THR A 129 -27.67 -1.61 -2.87
N ALA A 130 -26.35 -1.74 -2.84
CA ALA A 130 -25.63 -2.88 -2.27
C ALA A 130 -24.55 -2.44 -1.27
N THR A 131 -24.75 -1.29 -0.61
CA THR A 131 -23.88 -0.77 0.44
C THR A 131 -23.62 -1.81 1.52
N GLY A 132 -22.35 -2.04 1.86
CA GLY A 132 -21.94 -3.00 2.88
C GLY A 132 -22.29 -4.47 2.57
N ALA A 133 -22.72 -4.80 1.35
CA ALA A 133 -23.00 -6.17 0.96
C ALA A 133 -21.71 -6.98 0.78
N SER A 134 -21.77 -8.27 1.04
CA SER A 134 -20.65 -9.20 0.82
C SER A 134 -20.82 -9.94 -0.49
N PHE A 135 -20.03 -9.59 -1.49
CA PHE A 135 -19.85 -10.29 -2.76
C PHE A 135 -18.57 -11.14 -2.79
N ARG A 136 -18.02 -11.49 -1.62
CA ARG A 136 -16.78 -12.26 -1.54
C ARG A 136 -16.84 -13.52 -2.42
N ARG A 137 -15.89 -13.66 -3.36
CA ARG A 137 -15.84 -14.74 -4.34
C ARG A 137 -17.09 -14.92 -5.22
N ALA A 138 -17.95 -13.90 -5.29
CA ALA A 138 -19.09 -13.92 -6.21
C ALA A 138 -18.61 -13.91 -7.66
N ARG A 139 -19.39 -14.49 -8.56
CA ARG A 139 -19.16 -14.42 -10.01
C ARG A 139 -20.07 -13.37 -10.60
N LEU A 140 -19.51 -12.25 -11.01
CA LEU A 140 -20.16 -11.08 -11.58
C LEU A 140 -19.68 -10.80 -13.02
N SER A 141 -19.08 -11.79 -13.68
CA SER A 141 -18.56 -11.60 -15.03
C SER A 141 -19.69 -11.17 -15.97
N ASN A 142 -19.42 -10.16 -16.80
CA ASN A 142 -20.38 -9.55 -17.71
C ASN A 142 -21.66 -8.99 -17.03
N ALA A 143 -21.64 -8.74 -15.72
CA ALA A 143 -22.77 -8.11 -15.02
C ALA A 143 -22.85 -6.62 -15.33
N THR A 144 -24.06 -6.06 -15.34
CA THR A 144 -24.31 -4.61 -15.46
C THR A 144 -24.55 -4.02 -14.07
N LEU A 145 -23.53 -3.37 -13.54
CA LEU A 145 -23.45 -2.71 -12.22
C LEU A 145 -23.39 -1.17 -12.37
N LYS A 146 -23.81 -0.63 -13.51
CA LYS A 146 -23.80 0.80 -13.79
C LYS A 146 -24.60 1.57 -12.73
N GLU A 147 -23.97 2.61 -12.18
CA GLU A 147 -24.52 3.51 -11.16
C GLU A 147 -24.99 2.80 -9.88
N VAL A 148 -24.53 1.58 -9.62
CA VAL A 148 -24.84 0.84 -8.38
C VAL A 148 -24.06 1.42 -7.21
N ASP A 149 -24.72 1.50 -6.06
CA ASP A 149 -24.05 1.84 -4.81
C ASP A 149 -23.46 0.57 -4.16
N LEU A 150 -22.15 0.38 -4.32
CA LEU A 150 -21.32 -0.69 -3.75
C LEU A 150 -20.40 -0.13 -2.64
N SER A 151 -20.71 1.04 -2.07
CA SER A 151 -19.87 1.60 -1.00
C SER A 151 -19.74 0.65 0.18
N GLU A 152 -18.53 0.53 0.71
CA GLU A 152 -18.17 -0.38 1.82
C GLU A 152 -18.46 -1.88 1.54
N ALA A 153 -18.73 -2.27 0.29
CA ALA A 153 -18.99 -3.66 -0.06
C ALA A 153 -17.70 -4.51 0.02
N ASP A 154 -17.85 -5.78 0.42
CA ASP A 154 -16.77 -6.77 0.41
C ASP A 154 -16.80 -7.56 -0.90
N LEU A 155 -15.94 -7.20 -1.84
CA LEU A 155 -15.76 -7.79 -3.17
C LEU A 155 -14.52 -8.68 -3.25
N ARG A 156 -13.96 -9.11 -2.11
CA ARG A 156 -12.70 -9.87 -2.09
C ARG A 156 -12.77 -11.13 -2.93
N GLY A 157 -11.84 -11.27 -3.87
CA GLY A 157 -11.77 -12.41 -4.78
C GLY A 157 -12.99 -12.55 -5.70
N ALA A 158 -13.84 -11.52 -5.83
CA ALA A 158 -14.95 -11.54 -6.77
C ALA A 158 -14.43 -11.52 -8.21
N ASN A 159 -15.16 -12.18 -9.12
CA ASN A 159 -14.86 -12.12 -10.55
C ASN A 159 -15.80 -11.12 -11.23
N LEU A 160 -15.27 -9.95 -11.59
CA LEU A 160 -15.91 -8.84 -12.28
C LEU A 160 -15.41 -8.70 -13.74
N THR A 161 -14.86 -9.77 -14.32
CA THR A 161 -14.36 -9.77 -15.71
C THR A 161 -15.43 -9.25 -16.67
N ASP A 162 -15.08 -8.25 -17.50
CA ASP A 162 -15.98 -7.59 -18.45
C ASP A 162 -17.27 -7.01 -17.85
N ALA A 163 -17.32 -6.73 -16.54
CA ALA A 163 -18.48 -6.11 -15.91
C ALA A 163 -18.57 -4.60 -16.24
N ASP A 164 -19.78 -4.09 -16.41
CA ASP A 164 -20.03 -2.64 -16.56
C ASP A 164 -20.30 -2.02 -15.19
N LEU A 165 -19.31 -1.34 -14.64
CA LEU A 165 -19.32 -0.60 -13.38
C LEU A 165 -19.33 0.93 -13.62
N THR A 166 -19.76 1.38 -14.80
CA THR A 166 -19.76 2.81 -15.16
C THR A 166 -20.49 3.63 -14.09
N GLY A 167 -19.82 4.62 -13.51
CA GLY A 167 -20.40 5.50 -12.49
C GLY A 167 -20.78 4.82 -11.18
N ALA A 168 -20.37 3.57 -10.93
CA ALA A 168 -20.63 2.88 -9.67
C ALA A 168 -19.93 3.58 -8.50
N ASN A 169 -20.55 3.55 -7.33
CA ASN A 169 -19.95 4.03 -6.08
C ASN A 169 -19.29 2.84 -5.36
N LEU A 170 -17.95 2.82 -5.30
CA LEU A 170 -17.12 1.78 -4.69
C LEU A 170 -16.31 2.34 -3.51
N ARG A 171 -16.73 3.46 -2.91
CA ARG A 171 -15.99 4.11 -1.82
C ARG A 171 -15.79 3.17 -0.65
N GLY A 172 -14.54 3.04 -0.21
CA GLY A 172 -14.17 2.15 0.89
C GLY A 172 -14.49 0.66 0.65
N ALA A 173 -14.81 0.26 -0.58
CA ALA A 173 -15.05 -1.15 -0.90
C ALA A 173 -13.74 -1.95 -0.82
N ASP A 174 -13.84 -3.22 -0.44
CA ASP A 174 -12.70 -4.14 -0.35
C ASP A 174 -12.69 -5.07 -1.58
N LEU A 175 -11.86 -4.73 -2.56
CA LEU A 175 -11.65 -5.47 -3.81
C LEU A 175 -10.34 -6.28 -3.81
N ARG A 176 -9.78 -6.63 -2.65
CA ARG A 176 -8.53 -7.41 -2.62
C ARG A 176 -8.66 -8.71 -3.39
N GLU A 177 -7.65 -9.00 -4.21
CA GLU A 177 -7.60 -10.19 -5.08
C GLU A 177 -8.80 -10.33 -6.05
N ALA A 178 -9.61 -9.28 -6.26
CA ALA A 178 -10.71 -9.33 -7.21
C ALA A 178 -10.17 -9.30 -8.65
N ASN A 179 -10.86 -9.98 -9.57
CA ASN A 179 -10.54 -9.93 -10.99
C ASN A 179 -11.50 -8.96 -11.69
N LEU A 180 -10.97 -7.84 -12.15
CA LEU A 180 -11.63 -6.76 -12.90
C LEU A 180 -11.14 -6.69 -14.36
N SER A 181 -10.49 -7.74 -14.87
CA SER A 181 -9.97 -7.79 -16.24
C SER A 181 -11.02 -7.31 -17.25
N GLY A 182 -10.69 -6.30 -18.04
CA GLY A 182 -11.58 -5.74 -19.07
C GLY A 182 -12.84 -5.03 -18.57
N ALA A 183 -13.02 -4.83 -17.26
CA ALA A 183 -14.20 -4.16 -16.71
C ALA A 183 -14.26 -2.67 -17.10
N ASP A 184 -15.47 -2.11 -17.22
CA ASP A 184 -15.67 -0.68 -17.46
C ASP A 184 -15.98 0.05 -16.14
N LEU A 185 -15.01 0.77 -15.60
CA LEU A 185 -15.11 1.59 -14.39
C LEU A 185 -15.10 3.10 -14.71
N LYS A 186 -15.52 3.49 -15.92
CA LYS A 186 -15.65 4.90 -16.31
C LYS A 186 -16.40 5.70 -15.25
N ARG A 187 -15.79 6.78 -14.76
CA ARG A 187 -16.39 7.69 -13.77
C ARG A 187 -16.81 7.03 -12.45
N ALA A 188 -16.33 5.82 -12.15
CA ALA A 188 -16.58 5.17 -10.87
C ALA A 188 -15.89 5.91 -9.72
N ASP A 189 -16.47 5.83 -8.52
CA ASP A 189 -15.94 6.44 -7.30
C ASP A 189 -15.31 5.36 -6.40
N LEU A 190 -13.99 5.18 -6.49
CA LEU A 190 -13.18 4.20 -5.75
C LEU A 190 -12.41 4.84 -4.59
N ARG A 191 -12.83 6.01 -4.09
CA ARG A 191 -12.08 6.71 -3.03
C ARG A 191 -11.91 5.84 -1.79
N GLY A 192 -10.66 5.69 -1.35
CA GLY A 192 -10.31 4.86 -0.20
C GLY A 192 -10.63 3.37 -0.35
N ALA A 193 -10.91 2.88 -1.57
CA ALA A 193 -11.12 1.46 -1.80
C ALA A 193 -9.80 0.69 -1.63
N THR A 194 -9.89 -0.58 -1.22
CA THR A 194 -8.74 -1.48 -1.09
C THR A 194 -8.71 -2.46 -2.26
N LEU A 195 -7.77 -2.27 -3.17
CA LEU A 195 -7.53 -3.06 -4.38
C LEU A 195 -6.20 -3.83 -4.33
N GLN A 196 -5.65 -4.07 -3.14
CA GLN A 196 -4.38 -4.80 -3.00
C GLN A 196 -4.42 -6.15 -3.73
N GLY A 197 -3.47 -6.36 -4.64
CA GLY A 197 -3.37 -7.58 -5.45
C GLY A 197 -4.55 -7.82 -6.40
N ALA A 198 -5.36 -6.80 -6.72
CA ALA A 198 -6.44 -6.92 -7.70
C ALA A 198 -5.87 -7.12 -9.12
N ASP A 199 -6.56 -7.93 -9.92
CA ASP A 199 -6.22 -8.25 -11.31
C ASP A 199 -7.08 -7.37 -12.23
N MET A 200 -6.51 -6.29 -12.77
CA MET A 200 -7.21 -5.25 -13.53
C MET A 200 -6.63 -4.97 -14.94
N PRO A 201 -6.08 -5.94 -15.70
CA PRO A 201 -5.53 -5.67 -17.01
C PRO A 201 -6.62 -5.21 -17.99
N GLY A 202 -6.30 -4.19 -18.79
CA GLY A 202 -7.22 -3.64 -19.81
C GLY A 202 -8.49 -2.96 -19.27
N THR A 203 -8.59 -2.76 -17.95
CA THR A 203 -9.72 -2.10 -17.30
C THR A 203 -9.86 -0.65 -17.77
N ASP A 204 -11.08 -0.18 -17.98
CA ASP A 204 -11.35 1.22 -18.35
C ASP A 204 -11.67 2.07 -17.12
N LEU A 205 -10.71 2.85 -16.65
CA LEU A 205 -10.82 3.77 -15.51
C LEU A 205 -10.93 5.23 -15.95
N HIS A 206 -11.37 5.51 -17.19
CA HIS A 206 -11.47 6.88 -17.69
C HIS A 206 -12.32 7.76 -16.77
N ARG A 207 -11.71 8.83 -16.25
CA ARG A 207 -12.32 9.76 -15.27
C ARG A 207 -12.81 9.12 -13.97
N ALA A 208 -12.33 7.92 -13.62
CA ALA A 208 -12.59 7.33 -12.32
C ALA A 208 -11.89 8.11 -11.20
N ASN A 209 -12.40 8.04 -9.97
CA ASN A 209 -11.79 8.65 -8.80
C ASN A 209 -11.26 7.56 -7.86
N LEU A 210 -9.95 7.36 -7.87
CA LEU A 210 -9.18 6.45 -7.02
C LEU A 210 -8.38 7.21 -5.93
N SER A 211 -8.76 8.45 -5.58
CA SER A 211 -7.98 9.23 -4.60
C SER A 211 -7.88 8.48 -3.26
N GLY A 212 -6.66 8.29 -2.75
CA GLY A 212 -6.40 7.54 -1.52
C GLY A 212 -6.71 6.04 -1.58
N ALA A 213 -6.92 5.45 -2.77
CA ALA A 213 -7.12 4.01 -2.91
C ALA A 213 -5.81 3.24 -2.64
N ASP A 214 -5.94 2.02 -2.13
CA ASP A 214 -4.81 1.10 -1.92
C ASP A 214 -4.72 0.14 -3.11
N LEU A 215 -3.75 0.37 -3.99
CA LEU A 215 -3.45 -0.38 -5.21
C LEU A 215 -2.14 -1.19 -5.06
N ILE A 216 -1.69 -1.47 -3.84
CA ILE A 216 -0.43 -2.18 -3.61
C ILE A 216 -0.45 -3.53 -4.33
N GLU A 217 0.56 -3.80 -5.14
CA GLU A 217 0.69 -5.03 -5.95
C GLU A 217 -0.50 -5.32 -6.89
N ALA A 218 -1.33 -4.32 -7.22
CA ALA A 218 -2.38 -4.47 -8.22
C ALA A 218 -1.82 -4.54 -9.65
N ASP A 219 -2.45 -5.33 -10.51
CA ASP A 219 -2.14 -5.45 -11.93
C ASP A 219 -3.05 -4.53 -12.74
N LEU A 220 -2.53 -3.41 -13.24
CA LEU A 220 -3.22 -2.42 -14.06
C LEU A 220 -2.68 -2.38 -15.50
N ARG A 221 -2.05 -3.47 -15.97
CA ARG A 221 -1.42 -3.52 -17.29
C ARG A 221 -2.36 -3.15 -18.42
N GLY A 222 -1.94 -2.22 -19.28
CA GLY A 222 -2.73 -1.75 -20.42
C GLY A 222 -4.08 -1.13 -20.05
N SER A 223 -4.32 -0.82 -18.78
CA SER A 223 -5.57 -0.19 -18.34
C SER A 223 -5.66 1.27 -18.81
N ARG A 224 -6.89 1.79 -18.97
CA ARG A 224 -7.12 3.17 -19.46
C ARG A 224 -7.46 4.08 -18.30
N LEU A 225 -6.50 4.87 -17.81
CA LEU A 225 -6.66 5.82 -16.71
C LEU A 225 -6.76 7.29 -17.17
N ARG A 226 -7.09 7.56 -18.45
CA ARG A 226 -7.12 8.93 -18.95
C ARG A 226 -8.03 9.83 -18.08
N SER A 227 -7.46 10.93 -17.60
CA SER A 227 -8.12 11.88 -16.69
C SER A 227 -8.68 11.27 -15.41
N ALA A 228 -8.15 10.13 -14.95
CA ALA A 228 -8.48 9.56 -13.65
C ALA A 228 -7.85 10.40 -12.53
N ASN A 229 -8.49 10.43 -11.36
CA ASN A 229 -7.90 10.98 -10.16
C ASN A 229 -7.33 9.84 -9.30
N CYS A 230 -6.02 9.78 -9.17
CA CYS A 230 -5.24 8.87 -8.34
C CYS A 230 -4.42 9.62 -7.27
N GLU A 231 -4.84 10.83 -6.88
CA GLU A 231 -4.13 11.64 -5.88
C GLU A 231 -3.99 10.86 -4.57
N ASN A 232 -2.79 10.89 -3.99
CA ASN A 232 -2.45 10.20 -2.75
C ASN A 232 -2.77 8.69 -2.75
N ALA A 233 -2.88 8.05 -3.91
CA ALA A 233 -3.09 6.60 -3.99
C ALA A 233 -1.83 5.84 -3.57
N PHE A 234 -1.99 4.65 -2.99
CA PHE A 234 -0.90 3.75 -2.61
C PHE A 234 -0.72 2.68 -3.70
N ALA A 235 0.16 2.91 -4.65
CA ALA A 235 0.42 2.02 -5.79
C ALA A 235 1.82 1.39 -5.75
N MET A 236 2.37 1.19 -4.53
CA MET A 236 3.66 0.53 -4.36
C MET A 236 3.65 -0.86 -5.00
N ARG A 237 4.64 -1.15 -5.86
CA ARG A 237 4.76 -2.43 -6.60
C ARG A 237 3.56 -2.76 -7.50
N ALA A 238 2.71 -1.78 -7.81
CA ALA A 238 1.66 -1.96 -8.81
C ALA A 238 2.28 -2.10 -10.20
N ASP A 239 1.62 -2.85 -11.07
CA ASP A 239 1.99 -2.99 -12.47
C ASP A 239 1.09 -2.09 -13.32
N LEU A 240 1.60 -0.92 -13.72
CA LEU A 240 0.97 0.07 -14.59
C LEU A 240 1.61 0.07 -15.98
N SER A 241 2.26 -1.03 -16.37
CA SER A 241 2.89 -1.08 -17.67
C SER A 241 1.90 -0.98 -18.81
N GLU A 242 2.29 -0.30 -19.88
CA GLU A 242 1.46 0.03 -21.05
C GLU A 242 0.17 0.82 -20.69
N ALA A 243 0.03 1.32 -19.45
CA ALA A 243 -1.20 1.96 -19.01
C ALA A 243 -1.39 3.36 -19.63
N GLY A 244 -2.65 3.70 -19.87
CA GLY A 244 -3.09 4.95 -20.48
C GLY A 244 -3.37 6.06 -19.47
N LEU A 245 -2.37 6.78 -18.97
CA LEU A 245 -2.50 7.79 -17.90
C LEU A 245 -2.62 9.24 -18.38
N ARG A 246 -2.89 9.49 -19.66
CA ARG A 246 -2.95 10.87 -20.18
C ARG A 246 -3.86 11.79 -19.36
N GLY A 247 -3.32 12.90 -18.85
CA GLY A 247 -4.05 13.89 -18.07
C GLY A 247 -4.57 13.38 -16.73
N ALA A 248 -4.06 12.26 -16.22
CA ALA A 248 -4.42 11.74 -14.90
C ALA A 248 -3.75 12.55 -13.78
N SER A 249 -4.39 12.63 -12.62
CA SER A 249 -3.84 13.27 -11.42
C SER A 249 -3.29 12.21 -10.48
N LEU A 250 -1.98 12.19 -10.29
CA LEU A 250 -1.21 11.30 -9.40
C LEU A 250 -0.47 12.08 -8.31
N GLY A 251 -0.84 13.35 -8.06
CA GLY A 251 -0.18 14.19 -7.06
C GLY A 251 -0.10 13.51 -5.68
N GLY A 252 1.11 13.46 -5.12
CA GLY A 252 1.39 12.80 -3.83
C GLY A 252 1.19 11.28 -3.80
N ALA A 253 1.01 10.60 -4.94
CA ALA A 253 0.86 9.16 -4.98
C ALA A 253 2.17 8.42 -4.61
N ASP A 254 2.05 7.27 -3.95
CA ASP A 254 3.17 6.37 -3.65
C ASP A 254 3.26 5.30 -4.73
N LEU A 255 4.16 5.48 -5.68
CA LEU A 255 4.43 4.61 -6.83
C LEU A 255 5.77 3.88 -6.67
N ARG A 256 6.28 3.76 -5.44
CA ARG A 256 7.59 3.12 -5.21
C ARG A 256 7.63 1.72 -5.76
N LYS A 257 8.66 1.43 -6.56
CA LYS A 257 8.87 0.13 -7.21
C LYS A 257 7.70 -0.32 -8.09
N ALA A 258 6.82 0.60 -8.50
CA ALA A 258 5.82 0.31 -9.50
C ALA A 258 6.48 0.09 -10.87
N ASP A 259 5.83 -0.70 -11.71
CA ASP A 259 6.20 -0.83 -13.11
C ASP A 259 5.32 0.12 -13.94
N LEU A 260 5.93 1.05 -14.65
CA LEU A 260 5.30 1.98 -15.59
C LEU A 260 5.97 1.89 -16.97
N HIS A 261 6.60 0.75 -17.31
CA HIS A 261 7.24 0.62 -18.62
C HIS A 261 6.21 0.85 -19.74
N GLU A 262 6.60 1.62 -20.76
CA GLU A 262 5.72 2.01 -21.88
C GLU A 262 4.41 2.70 -21.48
N ALA A 263 4.27 3.19 -20.24
CA ALA A 263 3.07 3.91 -19.81
C ALA A 263 2.98 5.29 -20.49
N THR A 264 1.76 5.73 -20.78
CA THR A 264 1.51 7.06 -21.37
C THR A 264 1.07 8.05 -20.31
N LEU A 265 2.01 8.88 -19.84
CA LEU A 265 1.87 9.88 -18.79
C LEU A 265 1.70 11.30 -19.34
N ARG A 266 1.40 11.46 -20.63
CA ARG A 266 1.27 12.79 -21.25
C ARG A 266 0.29 13.69 -20.50
N GLU A 267 0.66 14.93 -20.24
CA GLU A 267 -0.18 15.90 -19.51
C GLU A 267 -0.58 15.43 -18.08
N ALA A 268 0.01 14.35 -17.55
CA ALA A 268 -0.32 13.85 -16.22
C ALA A 268 0.32 14.71 -15.13
N ASP A 269 -0.36 14.85 -14.00
CA ASP A 269 0.15 15.54 -12.83
C ASP A 269 0.71 14.50 -11.86
N LEU A 270 2.03 14.43 -11.71
CA LEU A 270 2.72 13.60 -10.73
C LEU A 270 3.31 14.44 -9.59
N SER A 271 2.90 15.70 -9.42
CA SER A 271 3.55 16.60 -8.47
C SER A 271 3.62 16.03 -7.04
N GLY A 272 4.82 16.00 -6.46
CA GLY A 272 5.08 15.43 -5.14
C GLY A 272 4.89 13.91 -5.01
N ALA A 273 4.72 13.16 -6.11
CA ALA A 273 4.64 11.70 -6.07
C ALA A 273 6.01 11.07 -5.76
N ASP A 274 5.99 9.86 -5.18
CA ASP A 274 7.18 9.06 -4.94
C ASP A 274 7.24 7.88 -5.91
N VAL A 275 8.09 7.98 -6.92
CA VAL A 275 8.38 6.94 -7.93
C VAL A 275 9.71 6.24 -7.65
N SER A 276 10.22 6.28 -6.42
CA SER A 276 11.53 5.73 -6.08
C SER A 276 11.61 4.22 -6.37
N GLY A 277 12.61 3.84 -7.17
CA GLY A 277 12.84 2.46 -7.61
C GLY A 277 11.80 1.94 -8.61
N ALA A 278 10.92 2.79 -9.13
CA ALA A 278 9.98 2.45 -10.18
C ALA A 278 10.68 2.26 -11.53
N ASP A 279 9.98 1.62 -12.47
CA ASP A 279 10.41 1.46 -13.85
C ASP A 279 9.56 2.33 -14.78
N LEU A 280 10.12 3.41 -15.31
CA LEU A 280 9.54 4.27 -16.34
C LEU A 280 10.27 4.10 -17.68
N THR A 281 10.92 2.96 -17.92
CA THR A 281 11.59 2.70 -19.20
C THR A 281 10.58 2.84 -20.35
N GLU A 282 10.93 3.62 -21.39
CA GLU A 282 10.06 3.89 -22.55
C GLU A 282 8.73 4.59 -22.25
N ALA A 283 8.56 5.17 -21.05
CA ALA A 283 7.34 5.90 -20.72
C ALA A 283 7.25 7.25 -21.47
N ASP A 284 6.05 7.63 -21.91
CA ASP A 284 5.77 8.91 -22.56
C ASP A 284 5.24 9.92 -21.52
N ALA A 285 6.14 10.68 -20.90
CA ALA A 285 5.85 11.70 -19.89
C ALA A 285 5.91 13.13 -20.44
N ARG A 286 5.64 13.32 -21.75
CA ARG A 286 5.64 14.65 -22.36
C ARG A 286 4.58 15.55 -21.73
N GLU A 287 4.95 16.80 -21.47
CA GLU A 287 4.06 17.80 -20.86
C GLU A 287 3.51 17.38 -19.47
N ALA A 288 4.14 16.39 -18.81
CA ALA A 288 3.77 15.98 -17.46
C ALA A 288 4.30 16.97 -16.41
N ASP A 289 3.56 17.15 -15.33
CA ASP A 289 4.02 17.87 -14.14
C ASP A 289 4.72 16.88 -13.20
N LEU A 290 6.05 16.96 -13.11
CA LEU A 290 6.90 16.13 -12.28
C LEU A 290 7.57 16.96 -11.17
N ARG A 291 6.93 18.07 -10.77
CA ARG A 291 7.47 18.92 -9.71
C ARG A 291 7.58 18.19 -8.39
N ASP A 292 8.68 18.40 -7.69
CA ASP A 292 8.94 17.83 -6.36
C ASP A 292 8.80 16.29 -6.28
N VAL A 293 8.91 15.59 -7.41
CA VAL A 293 8.82 14.12 -7.46
C VAL A 293 10.06 13.47 -6.84
N GLU A 294 9.85 12.43 -6.04
CA GLU A 294 10.94 11.56 -5.55
C GLU A 294 11.17 10.42 -6.56
N ALA A 295 12.30 10.46 -7.26
CA ALA A 295 12.68 9.50 -8.31
C ALA A 295 14.02 8.82 -8.01
N GLU A 296 14.30 8.51 -6.73
CA GLU A 296 15.55 7.83 -6.37
C GLU A 296 15.61 6.43 -6.97
N ARG A 297 16.70 6.10 -7.67
CA ARG A 297 16.93 4.77 -8.27
C ARG A 297 15.85 4.33 -9.27
N THR A 298 15.14 5.28 -9.84
CA THR A 298 14.11 5.04 -10.84
C THR A 298 14.76 4.76 -12.20
N ARG A 299 14.23 3.82 -12.98
CA ARG A 299 14.68 3.62 -14.37
C ARG A 299 13.83 4.46 -15.29
N CYS A 300 14.45 5.28 -16.12
CA CYS A 300 13.79 6.17 -17.08
C CYS A 300 14.45 6.06 -18.46
N ASN A 301 15.08 4.92 -18.76
CA ASN A 301 15.80 4.72 -20.01
C ASN A 301 14.82 4.86 -21.19
N ARG A 302 15.17 5.67 -22.19
CA ARG A 302 14.31 5.97 -23.35
C ARG A 302 12.93 6.56 -23.00
N ALA A 303 12.77 7.12 -21.80
CA ALA A 303 11.57 7.86 -21.43
C ALA A 303 11.56 9.25 -22.07
N GLU A 304 10.37 9.76 -22.38
CA GLU A 304 10.18 11.04 -23.08
C GLU A 304 9.63 12.10 -22.12
N PHE A 305 10.39 13.16 -21.88
CA PHE A 305 10.08 14.27 -20.97
C PHE A 305 9.97 15.63 -21.67
N ALA A 306 9.81 15.64 -23.00
CA ALA A 306 9.66 16.88 -23.79
C ALA A 306 8.49 17.73 -23.25
N GLY A 307 8.76 19.00 -22.93
CA GLY A 307 7.80 19.92 -22.33
C GLY A 307 7.36 19.61 -20.89
N ALA A 308 7.97 18.64 -20.21
CA ALA A 308 7.63 18.30 -18.83
C ALA A 308 8.21 19.31 -17.82
N ASP A 309 7.56 19.47 -16.68
CA ASP A 309 8.05 20.29 -15.58
C ASP A 309 8.78 19.43 -14.55
N LEU A 310 10.11 19.52 -14.52
CA LEU A 310 10.98 18.72 -13.65
C LEU A 310 11.51 19.51 -12.43
N ARG A 311 10.93 20.67 -12.11
CA ARG A 311 11.45 21.51 -11.01
C ARG A 311 11.33 20.80 -9.66
N GLY A 312 12.44 20.67 -8.94
CA GLY A 312 12.47 20.01 -7.64
C GLY A 312 12.54 18.48 -7.70
N LEU A 313 12.61 17.87 -8.91
CA LEU A 313 12.76 16.43 -9.09
C LEU A 313 14.01 15.88 -8.39
N ARG A 314 13.82 14.90 -7.48
CA ARG A 314 14.90 14.22 -6.75
C ARG A 314 15.24 12.89 -7.40
N HIS A 315 16.22 12.85 -8.29
CA HIS A 315 16.51 11.70 -9.16
C HIS A 315 17.83 10.97 -8.83
N TYR A 316 18.26 10.97 -7.56
CA TYR A 316 19.55 10.38 -7.18
C TYR A 316 19.64 8.88 -7.54
N GLY A 317 20.61 8.53 -8.39
CA GLY A 317 20.84 7.16 -8.85
C GLY A 317 19.80 6.63 -9.84
N ALA A 318 18.97 7.51 -10.41
CA ALA A 318 18.08 7.17 -11.52
C ALA A 318 18.90 6.86 -12.79
N SER A 319 18.42 5.92 -13.60
CA SER A 319 19.00 5.60 -14.91
C SER A 319 18.23 6.36 -15.98
N MET A 320 18.91 7.15 -16.81
CA MET A 320 18.27 8.06 -17.78
C MET A 320 18.79 7.84 -19.21
N GLU A 321 19.35 6.66 -19.51
CA GLU A 321 19.97 6.39 -20.80
C GLU A 321 18.99 6.58 -21.96
N GLY A 322 19.27 7.53 -22.86
CA GLY A 322 18.43 7.84 -24.01
C GLY A 322 17.10 8.54 -23.65
N ALA A 323 16.97 9.08 -22.43
CA ALA A 323 15.81 9.89 -22.07
C ALA A 323 15.76 11.18 -22.91
N GLY A 324 14.60 11.47 -23.50
CA GLY A 324 14.39 12.63 -24.36
C GLY A 324 13.88 13.85 -23.59
N ILE A 325 14.45 15.02 -23.84
CA ILE A 325 14.01 16.33 -23.34
C ILE A 325 14.03 17.33 -24.50
N ASP A 326 13.33 18.46 -24.37
CA ASP A 326 13.39 19.55 -25.33
C ASP A 326 13.48 20.93 -24.65
N ASP A 327 13.56 21.99 -25.45
CA ASP A 327 13.68 23.38 -24.96
C ASP A 327 12.48 23.85 -24.13
N ARG A 328 11.37 23.09 -24.13
CA ARG A 328 10.17 23.38 -23.35
C ARG A 328 10.19 22.69 -21.99
N THR A 329 11.09 21.72 -21.77
CA THR A 329 11.24 21.02 -20.50
C THR A 329 11.77 21.99 -19.42
N GLU A 330 11.02 22.18 -18.34
CA GLU A 330 11.43 23.08 -17.25
C GLU A 330 12.34 22.36 -16.25
N LEU A 331 13.52 22.92 -15.99
CA LEU A 331 14.50 22.40 -15.03
C LEU A 331 14.68 23.39 -13.90
N GLY A 332 14.66 22.91 -12.65
CA GLY A 332 14.85 23.79 -11.49
C GLY A 332 16.31 24.22 -11.27
N ASP A 333 16.52 25.30 -10.52
CA ASP A 333 17.84 25.90 -10.20
C ASP A 333 18.81 24.97 -9.41
N ARG A 334 18.37 23.77 -9.04
CA ARG A 334 19.12 22.79 -8.25
C ARG A 334 19.00 21.37 -8.82
N VAL A 335 19.27 21.21 -10.11
CA VAL A 335 19.70 19.91 -10.63
C VAL A 335 21.18 19.76 -10.24
N PRO A 336 21.58 18.84 -9.34
CA PRO A 336 22.97 18.44 -9.27
C PRO A 336 23.28 17.82 -10.64
N TYR A 337 24.01 18.56 -11.46
CA TYR A 337 24.41 18.16 -12.80
C TYR A 337 24.95 16.72 -12.79
N ASP A 338 24.20 15.79 -13.37
CA ASP A 338 24.67 14.44 -13.69
C ASP A 338 25.14 14.47 -15.15
N PRO A 339 26.42 14.19 -15.43
CA PRO A 339 26.98 14.26 -16.79
C PRO A 339 26.34 13.29 -17.81
N GLU A 340 25.43 12.40 -17.40
CA GLU A 340 24.67 11.53 -18.31
C GLU A 340 23.52 12.24 -19.05
N TRP A 341 23.24 13.51 -18.73
CA TRP A 341 22.28 14.35 -19.44
C TRP A 341 22.89 14.90 -20.74
N SER A 342 23.18 14.02 -21.70
CA SER A 342 23.56 14.44 -23.05
C SER A 342 22.31 14.79 -23.84
N GLY A 343 21.98 16.08 -23.90
CA GLY A 343 21.11 16.60 -24.95
C GLY A 343 21.69 16.19 -26.30
N SER A 344 20.89 15.51 -27.12
CA SER A 344 21.20 15.31 -28.52
C SER A 344 20.98 16.63 -29.25
N GLU A 345 21.97 17.52 -29.19
CA GLU A 345 22.10 18.60 -30.16
C GLU A 345 22.56 18.01 -31.50
N ASP A 346 21.66 17.89 -32.47
CA ASP A 346 22.02 17.79 -33.88
C ASP A 346 21.74 19.15 -34.56
N PRO A 347 22.76 19.91 -34.97
CA PRO A 347 22.57 21.13 -35.75
C PRO A 347 22.68 20.87 -37.26
N GLN A 348 21.59 21.23 -37.97
CA GLN A 348 21.47 21.66 -39.38
C GLN A 348 21.76 20.67 -40.52
N GLU A 349 20.77 20.52 -41.41
CA GLU A 349 20.91 20.96 -42.81
C GLU A 349 19.53 21.23 -43.46
N ASP A 350 19.30 22.50 -43.82
CA ASP A 350 18.22 22.95 -44.69
C ASP A 350 18.45 22.46 -46.14
N ALA A 351 17.42 21.89 -46.76
CA ALA A 351 17.27 21.88 -48.21
C ALA A 351 15.79 21.70 -48.61
N ASP A 352 15.17 22.83 -48.96
CA ASP A 352 14.09 23.04 -49.93
C ASP A 352 13.32 21.81 -50.47
N SER A 353 12.00 21.78 -50.24
CA SER A 353 11.03 21.76 -51.35
C SER A 353 9.57 21.93 -50.88
N ASP A 354 9.02 23.06 -51.29
CA ASP A 354 7.63 23.38 -51.66
C ASP A 354 6.54 22.30 -51.48
N GLY A 355 5.42 22.71 -50.87
CA GLY A 355 4.18 21.95 -51.04
C GLY A 355 2.97 22.30 -50.17
N SER A 356 2.54 23.56 -50.17
CA SER A 356 1.11 23.99 -50.14
C SER A 356 0.13 23.34 -49.14
N GLY A 357 -0.49 24.18 -48.28
CA GLY A 357 -1.89 23.95 -47.88
C GLY A 357 -2.32 24.43 -46.49
N ASP A 358 -2.33 25.74 -46.27
CA ASP A 358 -3.34 26.40 -45.41
C ASP A 358 -4.73 26.30 -46.09
N PRO A 359 -5.88 26.35 -45.38
CA PRO A 359 -6.17 27.46 -44.45
C PRO A 359 -7.10 27.18 -43.24
N ASP A 360 -7.30 28.27 -42.50
CA ASP A 360 -8.29 28.61 -41.44
C ASP A 360 -7.69 28.59 -40.02
N GLY A 361 -7.66 29.68 -39.25
CA GLY A 361 -8.36 30.96 -39.31
C GLY A 361 -8.83 31.34 -37.89
N THR A 362 -8.77 32.65 -37.55
CA THR A 362 -9.20 33.35 -36.30
C THR A 362 -8.14 33.40 -35.17
N ALA A 363 -7.46 34.54 -34.90
CA ALA A 363 -7.92 35.80 -34.27
C ALA A 363 -8.36 35.54 -32.81
N ASP A 364 -7.75 36.12 -31.77
CA ASP A 364 -7.60 37.54 -31.46
C ASP A 364 -6.40 37.86 -30.54
N SER A 365 -6.11 39.16 -30.48
CA SER A 365 -4.97 39.89 -29.94
C SER A 365 -5.22 40.52 -28.56
N GLU A 366 -4.16 41.17 -28.03
CA GLU A 366 -4.14 42.23 -26.98
C GLU A 366 -4.24 41.70 -25.53
N ASP A 367 -3.45 42.06 -24.50
CA ASP A 367 -2.49 43.12 -24.14
C ASP A 367 -1.59 42.52 -23.02
N GLY A 368 -0.31 42.81 -22.81
CA GLY A 368 0.26 44.13 -22.53
C GLY A 368 0.20 44.43 -21.02
N ASP A 369 1.27 44.13 -20.26
CA ASP A 369 1.87 45.04 -19.26
C ASP A 369 2.83 44.33 -18.28
N ALA A 370 4.11 44.71 -18.38
CA ALA A 370 5.09 44.67 -17.29
C ALA A 370 5.15 46.05 -16.63
N PRO A 371 5.48 46.13 -15.33
CA PRO A 371 6.82 46.60 -14.94
C PRO A 371 7.32 45.86 -13.68
N GLY A 372 8.55 45.90 -13.20
CA GLY A 372 9.73 46.73 -13.41
C GLY A 372 10.65 46.43 -12.22
N GLU A 373 11.96 46.48 -12.45
CA GLU A 373 13.02 46.19 -11.50
C GLU A 373 13.01 47.09 -10.25
N ALA A 374 13.42 46.53 -9.10
CA ALA A 374 14.11 47.26 -8.04
C ALA A 374 14.88 46.29 -7.12
N THR A 375 16.21 46.38 -7.14
CA THR A 375 17.09 45.97 -6.04
C THR A 375 16.92 46.95 -4.86
N PRO A 376 17.24 46.54 -3.61
CA PRO A 376 18.51 47.02 -3.05
C PRO A 376 19.23 46.06 -2.07
N ASP A 377 20.55 46.12 -2.15
CA ASP A 377 21.59 46.25 -1.10
C ASP A 377 21.53 45.52 0.26
N ASP A 378 22.71 44.98 0.57
CA ASP A 378 23.26 44.50 1.84
C ASP A 378 22.85 45.27 3.10
N GLU A 379 22.64 44.55 4.20
CA GLU A 379 23.26 44.88 5.49
C GLU A 379 23.30 43.67 6.44
N SER A 380 24.48 43.47 7.01
CA SER A 380 24.86 42.48 8.02
C SER A 380 24.30 42.81 9.41
N ASP A 381 24.01 41.80 10.24
CA ASP A 381 24.39 41.87 11.66
C ASP A 381 24.40 40.51 12.38
N HIS A 382 25.39 40.38 13.27
CA HIS A 382 25.72 39.24 14.12
C HIS A 382 24.73 38.97 15.26
N ALA A 383 24.60 37.71 15.67
CA ALA A 383 24.36 37.37 17.08
C ALA A 383 24.93 35.98 17.44
N ASP A 384 25.86 36.00 18.40
CA ASP A 384 26.56 34.89 19.04
C ASP A 384 25.66 33.98 19.92
N GLY A 385 25.91 32.66 19.82
CA GLY A 385 26.06 31.68 20.94
C GLY A 385 24.82 31.26 21.78
N PRO A 386 24.83 30.05 22.40
CA PRO A 386 26.00 29.47 23.08
C PRO A 386 26.28 27.95 22.89
N GLY A 387 27.57 27.61 22.85
CA GLY A 387 28.22 26.64 23.76
C GLY A 387 28.03 25.13 23.53
N ASP A 388 28.96 24.52 22.81
CA ASP A 388 29.18 23.07 22.69
C ASP A 388 30.19 22.60 23.77
N PRO A 389 29.84 21.69 24.70
CA PRO A 389 30.81 21.04 25.57
C PRO A 389 31.06 19.62 25.05
N ASP A 390 32.07 19.46 24.20
CA ASP A 390 32.86 18.21 24.03
C ASP A 390 33.89 18.43 22.91
N ALA A 391 34.82 19.35 23.14
CA ALA A 391 36.04 19.51 22.36
C ALA A 391 37.22 18.86 23.10
N GLU A 392 37.43 17.57 22.87
CA GLU A 392 38.73 16.90 22.95
C GLU A 392 38.95 16.32 21.53
N GLY A 393 39.87 16.80 20.69
CA GLY A 393 41.30 16.96 20.94
C GLY A 393 42.00 15.70 20.42
N ASP A 394 42.40 15.68 19.14
CA ASP A 394 43.48 14.80 18.65
C ASP A 394 43.92 15.26 17.24
N GLU A 395 44.93 16.14 17.24
CA GLU A 395 45.88 16.30 16.16
C GLU A 395 46.81 15.06 16.15
N ALA A 396 46.83 14.32 15.04
CA ALA A 396 48.01 13.63 14.50
C ALA A 396 47.59 12.66 13.39
N ALA A 397 47.86 13.02 12.13
CA ALA A 397 47.96 12.07 11.04
C ALA A 397 49.09 12.49 10.10
N GLY A 398 50.30 12.48 10.64
CA GLY A 398 51.55 12.46 9.90
C GLY A 398 52.42 11.34 10.48
N ALA A 399 52.95 10.49 9.59
CA ALA A 399 53.85 9.36 9.84
C ALA A 399 53.22 8.13 10.53
N GLU A 400 53.12 7.03 9.78
CA GLU A 400 53.96 5.82 9.97
C GLU A 400 53.47 4.68 9.08
N ALA A 401 54.24 4.41 8.03
CA ALA A 401 54.32 3.12 7.39
C ALA A 401 55.59 2.44 7.93
N ALA A 402 55.44 1.56 8.92
CA ALA A 402 56.38 0.49 9.28
C ALA A 402 55.88 -0.19 10.56
N ASP A 403 55.44 -1.46 10.42
CA ASP A 403 55.56 -2.55 11.40
C ASP A 403 54.37 -3.51 11.25
N ALA A 404 54.51 -4.42 10.29
CA ALA A 404 53.65 -5.59 10.14
C ALA A 404 54.52 -6.84 10.23
N GLU A 405 54.85 -7.28 11.46
CA GLU A 405 55.13 -8.70 11.73
C GLU A 405 54.72 -9.08 13.17
N ALA A 406 54.13 -10.27 13.26
CA ALA A 406 53.86 -11.08 14.45
C ALA A 406 52.61 -10.82 15.30
N ALA A 407 51.46 -11.33 14.83
CA ALA A 407 50.57 -12.23 15.61
C ALA A 407 49.48 -12.83 14.71
N GLY A 408 49.54 -14.13 14.48
CA GLY A 408 48.62 -14.86 13.59
C GLY A 408 47.23 -15.10 14.19
N GLY A 409 46.24 -15.16 13.29
CA GLY A 409 44.99 -15.90 13.55
C GLY A 409 43.66 -15.17 13.37
N ALA A 410 43.48 -14.35 12.34
CA ALA A 410 42.23 -14.11 11.60
C ALA A 410 42.50 -13.05 10.53
N GLY A 411 41.94 -13.22 9.33
CA GLY A 411 42.28 -12.45 8.12
C GLY A 411 42.45 -10.95 8.36
N THR A 412 43.62 -10.43 7.99
CA THR A 412 43.88 -8.99 7.92
C THR A 412 43.00 -8.39 6.82
N PRO A 413 42.20 -7.34 7.12
CA PRO A 413 41.32 -6.72 6.13
C PRO A 413 42.11 -6.04 5.01
N ASP A 414 41.49 -5.89 3.85
CA ASP A 414 42.07 -5.21 2.70
C ASP A 414 42.37 -3.73 3.03
N PRO A 415 43.60 -3.22 2.82
CA PRO A 415 43.95 -1.82 3.05
C PRO A 415 43.05 -0.80 2.32
N GLU A 416 42.50 -1.17 1.15
CA GLU A 416 41.57 -0.32 0.40
C GLU A 416 40.21 -0.21 1.11
N GLU A 417 39.72 -1.30 1.70
CA GLU A 417 38.42 -1.34 2.40
C GLU A 417 38.45 -0.51 3.70
N VAL A 418 39.58 -0.55 4.43
CA VAL A 418 39.78 0.26 5.65
C VAL A 418 39.86 1.76 5.33
N THR A 419 40.47 2.12 4.20
CA THR A 419 40.53 3.52 3.75
C THR A 419 39.17 4.02 3.28
N ASP A 420 38.36 3.18 2.64
CA ASP A 420 37.00 3.54 2.22
C ASP A 420 36.01 3.67 3.38
N LEU A 421 36.15 2.83 4.42
CA LEU A 421 35.38 3.00 5.66
C LEU A 421 35.74 4.29 6.41
N ARG A 422 37.00 4.74 6.36
CA ARG A 422 37.41 6.04 6.90
C ARG A 422 36.78 7.19 6.12
N LYS A 423 36.83 7.16 4.79
CA LYS A 423 36.18 8.17 3.93
C LYS A 423 34.66 8.21 4.14
N ALA A 424 34.03 7.04 4.33
CA ALA A 424 32.60 6.92 4.63
C ALA A 424 32.25 7.53 6.01
N ALA A 425 33.07 7.30 7.04
CA ALA A 425 32.84 7.88 8.36
C ALA A 425 32.95 9.42 8.35
N GLU A 426 33.87 9.95 7.55
CA GLU A 426 34.10 11.39 7.39
C GLU A 426 32.96 12.07 6.61
N SER A 427 32.46 11.45 5.55
CA SER A 427 31.30 11.96 4.80
C SER A 427 30.01 11.96 5.62
N TYR A 428 29.79 10.98 6.50
CA TYR A 428 28.68 11.04 7.47
C TYR A 428 28.88 12.10 8.56
N ARG A 429 30.11 12.40 8.96
CA ARG A 429 30.40 13.51 9.90
C ARG A 429 30.07 14.86 9.27
N VAL A 430 30.39 15.07 7.99
CA VAL A 430 30.03 16.28 7.25
C VAL A 430 28.51 16.40 7.09
N ARG A 431 27.82 15.30 6.75
CA ARG A 431 26.34 15.28 6.69
C ARG A 431 25.68 15.57 8.04
N GLU A 432 26.26 15.09 9.15
CA GLU A 432 25.75 15.40 10.49
C GLU A 432 25.95 16.88 10.86
N SER A 433 27.09 17.50 10.51
CA SER A 433 27.30 18.93 10.77
C SER A 433 26.34 19.76 9.91
N LEU A 434 26.22 19.47 8.62
CA LEU A 434 25.29 20.16 7.73
C LEU A 434 23.83 20.00 8.17
N ALA A 435 23.43 18.83 8.69
CA ALA A 435 22.08 18.63 9.21
C ALA A 435 21.83 19.41 10.51
N ARG A 436 22.85 19.54 11.36
CA ARG A 436 22.80 20.35 12.59
C ARG A 436 22.72 21.84 12.27
N ASP A 437 23.58 22.32 11.38
CA ASP A 437 23.69 23.73 11.01
C ASP A 437 22.43 24.21 10.26
N ASN A 438 21.73 23.30 9.57
CA ASN A 438 20.47 23.58 8.89
C ASN A 438 19.22 23.23 9.71
N GLY A 439 19.36 22.88 11.00
CA GLY A 439 18.22 22.68 11.90
C GLY A 439 17.33 21.46 11.58
N TYR A 440 17.87 20.41 10.95
CA TYR A 440 17.14 19.18 10.60
C TYR A 440 17.47 18.04 11.58
N PRO A 441 16.69 17.87 12.67
CA PRO A 441 17.01 16.91 13.73
C PRO A 441 16.96 15.44 13.28
N ASP A 442 16.07 15.07 12.36
CA ASP A 442 15.93 13.68 11.91
C ASP A 442 17.09 13.25 10.98
N LEU A 443 17.52 14.15 10.09
CA LEU A 443 18.69 13.93 9.22
C LEU A 443 19.99 13.91 10.03
N GLN A 444 20.06 14.72 11.08
CA GLN A 444 21.17 14.70 12.03
C GLN A 444 21.24 13.34 12.75
N ILE A 445 20.11 12.81 13.18
CA ILE A 445 20.03 11.50 13.84
C ILE A 445 20.41 10.37 12.88
N ASP A 446 19.93 10.36 11.64
CA ASP A 446 20.26 9.30 10.68
C ASP A 446 21.76 9.33 10.29
N ALA A 447 22.30 10.51 9.98
CA ALA A 447 23.72 10.67 9.68
C ALA A 447 24.60 10.24 10.87
N TYR A 448 24.19 10.58 12.10
CA TYR A 448 24.86 10.15 13.33
C TYR A 448 24.83 8.62 13.51
N LEU A 449 23.68 7.97 13.27
CA LEU A 449 23.53 6.53 13.39
C LEU A 449 24.38 5.78 12.34
N ARG A 450 24.38 6.24 11.09
CA ARG A 450 25.21 5.67 10.02
C ARG A 450 26.70 5.85 10.28
N ARG A 451 27.12 7.02 10.79
CA ARG A 451 28.51 7.24 11.23
C ARG A 451 28.90 6.23 12.31
N LYS A 452 28.03 5.98 13.30
CA LYS A 452 28.28 4.99 14.36
C LYS A 452 28.35 3.55 13.82
N ASP A 453 27.55 3.21 12.82
CA ASP A 453 27.59 1.90 12.16
C ASP A 453 28.89 1.67 11.36
N VAL A 454 29.36 2.67 10.61
CA VAL A 454 30.63 2.60 9.88
C VAL A 454 31.80 2.48 10.86
N ARG A 455 31.81 3.28 11.93
CA ARG A 455 32.86 3.23 12.96
C ARG A 455 32.89 1.90 13.72
N ARG A 456 31.73 1.24 13.89
CA ARG A 456 31.63 -0.12 14.44
C ARG A 456 32.33 -1.15 13.56
N ARG A 457 32.10 -1.10 12.25
CA ARG A 457 32.79 -2.00 11.30
C ARG A 457 34.30 -1.76 11.35
N GLN A 458 34.70 -0.49 11.37
CA GLN A 458 36.10 -0.10 11.52
C GLN A 458 36.74 -0.63 12.81
N TYR A 459 36.09 -0.53 13.99
CA TYR A 459 36.66 -1.07 15.23
C TYR A 459 36.84 -2.58 15.23
N ARG A 460 36.01 -3.31 14.48
CA ARG A 460 36.12 -4.77 14.32
C ARG A 460 37.31 -5.13 13.43
N GLU A 461 37.49 -4.40 12.35
CA GLU A 461 38.57 -4.60 11.37
C GLU A 461 39.93 -4.15 11.90
N ASP A 462 39.98 -3.08 12.68
CA ASP A 462 41.20 -2.61 13.37
C ASP A 462 41.60 -3.50 14.58
N GLY A 463 40.89 -4.60 14.86
CA GLY A 463 41.17 -5.50 15.99
C GLY A 463 40.91 -4.90 17.38
N ARG A 464 40.18 -3.77 17.48
CA ARG A 464 39.90 -3.06 18.74
C ARG A 464 38.62 -3.57 19.42
N TRP A 465 38.64 -4.84 19.80
CA TRP A 465 37.50 -5.61 20.30
C TRP A 465 36.76 -5.01 21.51
N LEU A 466 37.48 -4.38 22.44
CA LEU A 466 36.89 -3.71 23.61
C LEU A 466 36.02 -2.50 23.22
N ARG A 467 36.46 -1.68 22.24
CA ARG A 467 35.70 -0.53 21.75
C ARG A 467 34.52 -0.98 20.89
N TRP A 468 34.72 -2.03 20.08
CA TRP A 468 33.64 -2.67 19.33
C TRP A 468 32.53 -3.19 20.26
N GLY A 469 32.87 -3.97 21.29
CA GLY A 469 31.90 -4.50 22.25
C GLY A 469 31.06 -3.42 22.94
N ARG A 470 31.70 -2.33 23.39
CA ARG A 470 31.01 -1.18 24.00
C ARG A 470 30.04 -0.50 23.02
N SER A 471 30.43 -0.39 21.75
CA SER A 471 29.61 0.26 20.72
C SER A 471 28.43 -0.59 20.21
N VAL A 472 28.54 -1.92 20.28
CA VAL A 472 27.44 -2.87 19.99
C VAL A 472 26.42 -2.84 21.12
N ALA A 473 26.88 -2.85 22.38
CA ALA A 473 26.01 -2.73 23.55
C ALA A 473 25.20 -1.41 23.52
N ALA A 474 25.84 -0.28 23.20
CA ALA A 474 25.16 1.00 23.04
C ALA A 474 24.11 0.99 21.91
N ASN A 475 24.34 0.24 20.83
CA ASN A 475 23.39 0.14 19.70
C ASN A 475 22.13 -0.66 20.05
N LEU A 476 22.33 -1.73 20.82
CA LEU A 476 21.26 -2.61 21.26
C LEU A 476 20.27 -1.81 22.12
N VAL A 477 20.81 -0.99 23.01
CA VAL A 477 20.07 -0.05 23.86
C VAL A 477 19.33 1.00 23.04
N THR A 478 19.93 1.56 21.99
CA THR A 478 19.27 2.59 21.16
C THR A 478 18.19 2.03 20.23
N ARG A 479 18.38 0.86 19.61
CA ARG A 479 17.40 0.27 18.67
C ARG A 479 16.25 -0.47 19.36
N HIS A 480 16.50 -1.15 20.47
CA HIS A 480 15.48 -1.95 21.16
C HIS A 480 14.89 -1.22 22.38
N GLY A 481 15.47 -0.09 22.77
CA GLY A 481 15.06 0.68 23.95
C GLY A 481 13.92 1.67 23.75
N GLU A 482 13.28 1.76 22.58
CA GLU A 482 12.21 2.75 22.39
C GLU A 482 10.83 2.28 22.88
N ARG A 483 10.62 0.96 23.07
CA ARG A 483 9.36 0.41 23.56
C ARG A 483 9.62 -0.58 24.70
N PRO A 484 9.37 -0.23 25.98
CA PRO A 484 9.66 -1.10 27.13
C PRO A 484 8.96 -2.46 27.04
N GLY A 485 7.80 -2.53 26.37
CA GLY A 485 7.08 -3.78 26.12
C GLY A 485 7.88 -4.83 25.35
N ARG A 486 8.77 -4.43 24.41
CA ARG A 486 9.58 -5.39 23.64
C ARG A 486 10.69 -6.03 24.49
N VAL A 487 11.27 -5.27 25.42
CA VAL A 487 12.28 -5.78 26.37
C VAL A 487 11.64 -6.78 27.33
N VAL A 488 10.41 -6.49 27.79
CA VAL A 488 9.62 -7.41 28.63
C VAL A 488 9.25 -8.69 27.87
N VAL A 489 8.78 -8.58 26.62
CA VAL A 489 8.45 -9.75 25.78
C VAL A 489 9.68 -10.61 25.51
N ALA A 490 10.84 -10.00 25.22
CA ALA A 490 12.09 -10.74 25.03
C ALA A 490 12.52 -11.48 26.30
N GLY A 491 12.42 -10.84 27.47
CA GLY A 491 12.70 -11.50 28.76
C GLY A 491 11.76 -12.67 29.04
N LEU A 492 10.45 -12.48 28.81
CA LEU A 492 9.46 -13.55 28.95
C LEU A 492 9.71 -14.71 27.98
N ALA A 493 10.12 -14.42 26.74
CA ALA A 493 10.44 -15.45 25.76
C ALA A 493 11.64 -16.30 26.19
N VAL A 494 12.70 -15.69 26.72
CA VAL A 494 13.86 -16.43 27.25
C VAL A 494 13.40 -17.35 28.39
N VAL A 495 12.61 -16.84 29.34
CA VAL A 495 12.14 -17.63 30.47
C VAL A 495 11.25 -18.80 30.04
N LEU A 496 10.30 -18.55 29.13
CA LEU A 496 9.38 -19.59 28.65
C LEU A 496 10.09 -20.67 27.85
N VAL A 497 11.05 -20.30 26.97
CA VAL A 497 11.78 -21.25 26.14
C VAL A 497 12.65 -22.15 27.01
N SER A 498 13.40 -21.59 27.96
CA SER A 498 14.24 -22.41 28.85
C SER A 498 13.41 -23.30 29.77
N ALA A 499 12.26 -22.81 30.27
CA ALA A 499 11.35 -23.62 31.07
C ALA A 499 10.77 -24.83 30.32
N LEU A 500 10.65 -24.76 28.99
CA LEU A 500 10.26 -25.90 28.15
C LEU A 500 11.40 -26.89 27.91
N LEU A 501 12.66 -26.42 27.97
CA LEU A 501 13.86 -27.22 27.75
C LEU A 501 14.31 -27.98 29.01
N TYR A 502 14.13 -27.41 30.19
CA TYR A 502 14.57 -28.02 31.45
C TYR A 502 13.98 -29.42 31.74
N PRO A 503 12.70 -29.71 31.44
CA PRO A 503 12.11 -31.05 31.56
C PRO A 503 12.64 -32.11 30.56
N LEU A 504 13.65 -31.79 29.75
CA LEU A 504 14.38 -32.78 28.93
C LEU A 504 15.48 -33.50 29.74
N GLY A 505 15.41 -33.46 31.07
CA GLY A 505 16.45 -33.96 31.98
C GLY A 505 17.62 -32.98 32.17
N TRP A 506 17.43 -31.70 31.83
CA TRP A 506 18.50 -30.69 31.82
C TRP A 506 18.57 -29.85 33.10
N ALA A 507 17.64 -30.08 34.02
CA ALA A 507 17.62 -29.48 35.35
C ALA A 507 17.32 -30.56 36.40
N ARG A 508 17.89 -30.42 37.60
CA ARG A 508 17.59 -31.28 38.74
C ARG A 508 17.42 -30.47 40.03
N PRO A 509 16.48 -30.81 40.92
CA PRO A 509 16.42 -30.24 42.26
C PRO A 509 17.61 -30.73 43.09
N ALA A 510 18.05 -29.93 44.06
CA ALA A 510 19.16 -30.29 44.95
C ALA A 510 18.85 -31.59 45.73
N GLY A 511 19.45 -32.71 45.30
CA GLY A 511 19.28 -34.02 45.92
C GLY A 511 18.12 -34.88 45.38
N GLY A 512 17.48 -34.49 44.28
CA GLY A 512 16.42 -35.27 43.62
C GLY A 512 16.75 -35.68 42.19
N ASP A 513 15.81 -36.40 41.56
CA ASP A 513 15.93 -36.88 40.19
C ASP A 513 15.80 -35.75 39.16
N PRO A 514 16.39 -35.89 37.95
CA PRO A 514 16.24 -34.90 36.89
C PRO A 514 14.77 -34.63 36.54
N LEU A 515 14.46 -33.37 36.22
CA LEU A 515 13.16 -32.98 35.70
C LEU A 515 12.94 -33.63 34.35
N VAL A 516 11.95 -34.52 34.27
CA VAL A 516 11.55 -35.21 33.03
C VAL A 516 10.04 -35.05 32.87
N TYR A 517 9.58 -34.80 31.64
CA TYR A 517 8.15 -34.80 31.33
C TYR A 517 7.51 -36.14 31.70
N PRO A 518 6.52 -36.16 32.60
CA PRO A 518 5.82 -37.39 32.95
C PRO A 518 4.77 -37.73 31.89
N ASP A 519 4.41 -39.02 31.82
CA ASP A 519 3.41 -39.53 30.86
C ASP A 519 1.96 -39.15 31.23
N ASP A 520 1.74 -38.63 32.45
CA ASP A 520 0.42 -38.23 32.93
C ASP A 520 0.14 -36.71 32.77
N PRO A 521 -1.05 -36.30 32.30
CA PRO A 521 -1.36 -34.89 32.05
C PRO A 521 -1.31 -33.99 33.29
N ALA A 522 -1.55 -34.55 34.48
CA ALA A 522 -1.51 -33.79 35.73
C ALA A 522 -0.07 -33.48 36.15
N GLY A 523 0.84 -34.43 35.95
CA GLY A 523 2.28 -34.29 36.18
C GLY A 523 2.96 -33.29 35.23
N ILE A 524 2.49 -33.16 33.99
CA ILE A 524 3.06 -32.20 33.02
C ILE A 524 2.93 -30.77 33.54
N ALA A 525 1.78 -30.42 34.11
CA ALA A 525 1.54 -29.08 34.65
C ALA A 525 2.47 -28.76 35.83
N THR A 526 2.72 -29.73 36.71
CA THR A 526 3.64 -29.57 37.85
C THR A 526 5.09 -29.43 37.39
N THR A 527 5.53 -30.25 36.43
CA THR A 527 6.90 -30.20 35.90
C THR A 527 7.19 -28.89 35.15
N VAL A 528 6.21 -28.37 34.41
CA VAL A 528 6.31 -27.06 33.75
C VAL A 528 6.36 -25.93 34.78
N ALA A 529 5.56 -25.99 35.84
CA ALA A 529 5.59 -24.99 36.91
C ALA A 529 6.95 -24.95 37.64
N GLU A 530 7.53 -26.12 37.96
CA GLU A 530 8.87 -26.22 38.56
C GLU A 530 9.96 -25.68 37.63
N SER A 531 9.86 -25.96 36.33
CA SER A 531 10.83 -25.50 35.32
C SER A 531 10.74 -24.00 35.05
N LEU A 532 9.53 -23.44 35.11
CA LEU A 532 9.30 -21.99 35.07
C LEU A 532 9.90 -21.31 36.30
N GLN A 533 9.71 -21.88 37.48
CA GLN A 533 10.31 -21.35 38.71
C GLN A 533 11.84 -21.38 38.63
N PHE A 534 12.43 -22.45 38.10
CA PHE A 534 13.87 -22.54 37.89
C PHE A 534 14.39 -21.48 36.91
N SER A 535 13.79 -21.39 35.73
CA SER A 535 14.17 -20.42 34.71
C SER A 535 14.02 -18.98 35.21
N LEU A 536 12.91 -18.65 35.89
CA LEU A 536 12.69 -17.33 36.45
C LEU A 536 13.72 -16.96 37.52
N ALA A 537 14.07 -17.89 38.41
CA ALA A 537 15.09 -17.66 39.44
C ALA A 537 16.48 -17.46 38.81
N THR A 538 16.82 -18.27 37.81
CA THR A 538 18.10 -18.19 37.09
C THR A 538 18.21 -16.89 36.30
N PHE A 539 17.13 -16.46 35.65
CA PHE A 539 17.05 -15.22 34.89
C PHE A 539 17.08 -13.96 35.80
N SER A 540 16.45 -13.99 36.97
CA SER A 540 16.31 -12.79 37.81
C SER A 540 17.46 -12.59 38.80
N THR A 541 17.85 -13.64 39.53
CA THR A 541 18.82 -13.54 40.63
C THR A 541 20.07 -14.37 40.38
N GLY A 542 20.05 -15.29 39.41
CA GLY A 542 21.12 -16.26 39.18
C GLY A 542 21.25 -17.32 40.28
N VAL A 543 20.34 -17.31 41.27
CA VAL A 543 20.35 -18.23 42.41
C VAL A 543 19.08 -19.07 42.36
N SER A 544 19.24 -20.38 42.22
CA SER A 544 18.14 -21.35 42.17
C SER A 544 18.36 -22.52 43.12
N SER A 545 17.26 -23.10 43.60
CA SER A 545 17.23 -24.39 44.30
C SER A 545 17.47 -25.61 43.38
N TYR A 546 17.46 -25.39 42.07
CA TYR A 546 17.74 -26.37 41.03
C TYR A 546 19.13 -26.15 40.44
N GLN A 547 19.77 -27.26 40.06
CA GLN A 547 21.06 -27.27 39.39
C GLN A 547 20.88 -27.66 37.92
N PRO A 548 21.49 -26.93 36.97
CA PRO A 548 21.53 -27.35 35.59
C PRO A 548 22.42 -28.60 35.42
N VAL A 549 22.08 -29.46 34.46
CA VAL A 549 22.81 -30.70 34.16
C VAL A 549 23.00 -30.85 32.66
N GLY A 550 24.17 -31.33 32.23
CA GLY A 550 24.45 -31.59 30.81
C GLY A 550 24.27 -30.31 29.96
N PRO A 551 23.46 -30.34 28.89
CA PRO A 551 23.17 -29.17 28.06
C PRO A 551 22.49 -28.02 28.81
N GLY A 552 21.82 -28.30 29.93
CA GLY A 552 21.20 -27.27 30.77
C GLY A 552 22.19 -26.27 31.36
N ASN A 553 23.47 -26.63 31.49
CA ASN A 553 24.51 -25.70 31.95
C ASN A 553 24.70 -24.52 31.00
N ALA A 554 24.61 -24.78 29.69
CA ALA A 554 24.72 -23.73 28.68
C ALA A 554 23.47 -22.85 28.69
N VAL A 555 22.28 -23.45 28.83
CA VAL A 555 21.01 -22.71 28.91
C VAL A 555 21.00 -21.80 30.14
N ALA A 556 21.32 -22.32 31.32
CA ALA A 556 21.37 -21.55 32.56
C ALA A 556 22.44 -20.44 32.54
N ALA A 557 23.60 -20.69 31.92
CA ALA A 557 24.64 -19.67 31.75
C ALA A 557 24.17 -18.52 30.83
N VAL A 558 23.47 -18.84 29.75
CA VAL A 558 22.88 -17.84 28.84
C VAL A 558 21.79 -17.04 29.57
N GLU A 559 20.91 -17.70 30.33
CA GLU A 559 19.88 -17.02 31.13
C GLU A 559 20.47 -16.09 32.19
N GLY A 560 21.50 -16.53 32.91
CA GLY A 560 22.16 -15.76 33.95
C GLY A 560 22.91 -14.52 33.43
N VAL A 561 23.29 -14.50 32.14
CA VAL A 561 23.89 -13.34 31.49
C VAL A 561 22.83 -12.42 30.88
N LEU A 562 21.84 -13.00 30.18
CA LEU A 562 20.79 -12.22 29.51
C LEU A 562 19.84 -11.53 30.49
N GLY A 563 19.53 -12.17 31.61
CA GLY A 563 18.63 -11.63 32.62
C GLY A 563 19.04 -10.26 33.15
N PRO A 564 20.21 -10.14 33.82
CA PRO A 564 20.71 -8.86 34.32
C PRO A 564 20.88 -7.81 33.22
N LEU A 565 21.28 -8.22 32.02
CA LEU A 565 21.45 -7.33 30.87
C LEU A 565 20.10 -6.75 30.41
N LEU A 566 19.06 -7.59 30.28
CA LEU A 566 17.72 -7.15 29.90
C LEU A 566 17.07 -6.30 31.01
N PHE A 567 17.30 -6.61 32.29
CA PHE A 567 16.88 -5.75 33.40
C PHE A 567 17.56 -4.38 33.36
N ALA A 568 18.88 -4.33 33.14
CA ALA A 568 19.61 -3.07 33.02
C ALA A 568 19.11 -2.22 31.83
N VAL A 569 18.83 -2.86 30.69
CA VAL A 569 18.24 -2.20 29.52
C VAL A 569 16.84 -1.68 29.86
N LEU A 570 15.98 -2.47 30.51
CA LEU A 570 14.64 -2.06 30.90
C LEU A 570 14.65 -0.84 31.84
N VAL A 571 15.51 -0.84 32.86
CA VAL A 571 15.68 0.28 33.80
C VAL A 571 16.15 1.53 33.07
N TYR A 572 17.14 1.40 32.18
CA TYR A 572 17.64 2.51 31.37
C TYR A 572 16.54 3.12 30.49
N VAL A 573 15.72 2.27 29.85
CA VAL A 573 14.60 2.70 29.00
C VAL A 573 13.53 3.43 29.80
N LEU A 574 13.17 2.91 30.98
CA LEU A 574 12.20 3.55 31.86
C LEU A 574 12.71 4.89 32.41
N ALA A 575 13.98 4.96 32.82
CA ALA A 575 14.61 6.20 33.29
C ALA A 575 14.68 7.28 32.20
N ARG A 576 15.02 6.90 30.97
CA ARG A 576 15.03 7.82 29.82
C ARG A 576 13.63 8.32 29.44
N ARG A 577 12.59 7.52 29.70
CA ARG A 577 11.20 7.92 29.46
C ARG A 577 10.64 8.82 30.56
N ALA A 578 11.10 8.66 31.80
CA ALA A 578 10.70 9.53 32.91
C ALA A 578 11.38 10.92 32.88
N THR A 579 12.46 11.05 32.11
CA THR A 579 13.21 12.31 31.93
C THR A 579 12.79 13.10 30.68
N ARG A 580 11.92 12.52 29.85
CA ARG A 580 11.18 13.20 28.78
C ARG A 580 9.78 13.51 29.28
#